data_AF-A0A6B3NFN7-F1
#
_entry.id   AF-A0A6B3NFN7-F1
#
_cell.length_a   1.000
_cell.length_b   1.000
_cell.length_c   1.000
_cell.angle_alpha   90.00
_cell.angle_beta   90.00
_cell.angle_gamma   90.00
#
_symmetry.space_group_name_H-M   'P 1'
#
loop_
_entity.id
_entity.type
_entity.pdbx_description
1 polymer ?
#
loop_
_entity_poly.entity_id
_entity_poly.type
_entity_poly.pdbx_seq_one_letter_code
_entity_poly.pdbx_strand_id
1 'polypeptide(L)'
;YANVFNQYGRWEFYSGNTEAFAYKERTQRFQSLIGQTLERLSLSETPHIYFHYSAKFSREDRAAILSAARSVRSQGTYSFVWINTHHNIRLYDSRVEADGSLSRGSYVVTSPNQIYLSTTGYNPYRKVLGTPKPLEINIWTKQPSGIPNPAPDLKALAVQILSLTKLNWASTDSLCAEPITTKYAGDIAYLTDAFLRQSQFFNLHPVLEKTPWFI
;
A
#
# COMPACT_ATOMS: atom_id res chain seq x y z
N TYR A 1 6.56 3.35 -10.71
CA TYR A 1 7.53 2.69 -9.81
C TYR A 1 6.80 1.80 -8.83
N ALA A 2 7.53 0.96 -8.08
CA ALA A 2 7.06 0.06 -7.05
C ALA A 2 8.08 0.05 -5.89
N ASN A 3 7.57 0.10 -4.66
CA ASN A 3 8.36 -0.10 -3.45
C ASN A 3 8.09 -1.50 -2.91
N VAL A 4 9.14 -2.27 -2.68
CA VAL A 4 9.01 -3.67 -2.27
C VAL A 4 9.31 -3.80 -0.79
N PHE A 5 8.40 -4.45 -0.07
CA PHE A 5 8.54 -4.79 1.33
C PHE A 5 8.34 -6.29 1.50
N ASN A 6 9.11 -6.91 2.40
CA ASN A 6 8.90 -8.30 2.76
C ASN A 6 7.79 -8.46 3.82
N GLN A 7 7.53 -9.71 4.23
CA GLN A 7 6.48 -10.05 5.21
C GLN A 7 6.70 -9.46 6.62
N TYR A 8 7.93 -9.06 6.95
CA TYR A 8 8.27 -8.38 8.21
C TYR A 8 8.22 -6.85 8.08
N GLY A 9 7.80 -6.35 6.91
CA GLY A 9 7.74 -4.93 6.58
C GLY A 9 9.11 -4.26 6.45
N ARG A 10 10.17 -5.05 6.26
CA ARG A 10 11.47 -4.53 5.84
C ARG A 10 11.36 -4.12 4.37
N TRP A 11 11.72 -2.89 4.07
CA TRP A 11 11.91 -2.42 2.70
C TRP A 11 13.11 -3.14 2.07
N GLU A 12 12.90 -3.73 0.90
CA GLU A 12 13.88 -4.54 0.17
C GLU A 12 14.54 -3.72 -0.94
N PHE A 13 13.74 -3.12 -1.81
CA PHE A 13 14.23 -2.25 -2.87
C PHE A 13 13.14 -1.38 -3.49
N TYR A 14 13.59 -0.32 -4.17
CA TYR A 14 12.82 0.45 -5.13
C TYR A 14 12.98 -0.15 -6.54
N SER A 15 11.89 -0.21 -7.28
CA SER A 15 11.86 -0.64 -8.68
C SER A 15 11.09 0.36 -9.53
N GLY A 16 11.69 0.85 -10.60
CA GLY A 16 10.95 1.63 -11.59
C GLY A 16 11.80 2.63 -12.34
N ASN A 17 11.30 2.95 -13.54
CA ASN A 17 11.93 3.95 -14.38
C ASN A 17 11.59 5.35 -13.88
N THR A 18 12.54 6.25 -14.11
CA THR A 18 12.55 7.64 -13.67
C THR A 18 12.19 8.61 -14.81
N GLU A 19 11.77 8.06 -15.95
CA GLU A 19 11.30 8.83 -17.11
C GLU A 19 9.78 9.06 -17.02
N ALA A 20 9.37 10.30 -17.30
CA ALA A 20 7.96 10.62 -17.51
C ALA A 20 7.45 9.93 -18.78
N PHE A 21 6.25 9.38 -18.72
CA PHE A 21 5.60 8.73 -19.86
C PHE A 21 4.18 9.25 -20.03
N ALA A 22 3.65 9.14 -21.25
CA ALA A 22 2.29 9.57 -21.54
C ALA A 22 1.29 8.68 -20.81
N TYR A 23 0.23 9.26 -20.23
CA TYR A 23 -0.78 8.53 -19.47
C TYR A 23 -1.39 7.34 -20.23
N LYS A 24 -1.53 7.45 -21.56
CA LYS A 24 -2.00 6.37 -22.45
C LYS A 24 -1.13 5.10 -22.43
N GLU A 25 0.15 5.22 -22.08
CA GLU A 25 1.10 4.10 -21.99
C GLU A 25 1.07 3.40 -20.63
N ARG A 26 0.32 3.92 -19.66
CA ARG A 26 0.34 3.48 -18.26
C ARG A 26 0.16 1.96 -18.10
N THR A 27 -0.79 1.37 -18.83
CA THR A 27 -1.08 -0.07 -18.74
C THR A 27 0.14 -0.92 -19.12
N GLN A 28 0.82 -0.56 -20.22
CA GLN A 28 2.04 -1.24 -20.67
C GLN A 28 3.17 -1.05 -19.66
N ARG A 29 3.33 0.17 -19.14
CA ARG A 29 4.34 0.47 -18.12
C ARG A 29 4.11 -0.32 -16.83
N PHE A 30 2.87 -0.51 -16.40
CA PHE A 30 2.56 -1.37 -15.26
C PHE A 30 2.94 -2.84 -15.52
N GLN A 31 2.68 -3.38 -16.71
CA GLN A 31 3.09 -4.76 -17.03
C GLN A 31 4.60 -4.94 -16.93
N SER A 32 5.36 -4.07 -17.61
CA SER A 32 6.82 -4.13 -17.59
C SER A 32 7.38 -3.98 -16.18
N LEU A 33 6.89 -2.99 -15.42
CA LEU A 33 7.31 -2.74 -14.06
C LEU A 33 7.09 -3.96 -13.16
N ILE A 34 5.91 -4.57 -13.21
CA ILE A 34 5.55 -5.69 -12.34
C ILE A 34 6.35 -6.94 -12.70
N GLY A 35 6.48 -7.26 -13.99
CA GLY A 35 7.30 -8.38 -14.44
C GLY A 35 8.73 -8.26 -13.92
N GLN A 36 9.40 -7.14 -14.22
CA GLN A 36 10.78 -6.86 -13.79
C GLN A 36 10.92 -6.87 -12.26
N THR A 37 9.95 -6.32 -11.53
CA THR A 37 9.99 -6.27 -10.07
C THR A 37 9.89 -7.67 -9.46
N LEU A 38 9.00 -8.52 -9.96
CA LEU A 38 8.79 -9.86 -9.42
C LEU A 38 9.90 -10.84 -9.83
N GLU A 39 10.52 -10.66 -10.99
CA GLU A 39 11.69 -11.44 -11.43
C GLU A 39 12.91 -11.24 -10.52
N ARG A 40 13.04 -10.06 -9.90
CA ARG A 40 14.08 -9.75 -8.92
C ARG A 40 13.88 -10.44 -7.57
N LEU A 41 12.71 -11.04 -7.32
CA LEU A 41 12.35 -11.63 -6.03
C LEU A 41 12.50 -13.15 -6.04
N SER A 42 13.05 -13.68 -4.94
CA SER A 42 13.04 -15.11 -4.64
C SER A 42 11.66 -15.53 -4.11
N LEU A 43 10.69 -15.64 -5.01
CA LEU A 43 9.31 -16.03 -4.69
C LEU A 43 9.15 -17.55 -4.69
N SER A 44 8.35 -18.06 -3.75
CA SER A 44 7.84 -19.44 -3.78
C SER A 44 6.99 -19.70 -5.04
N GLU A 45 6.56 -20.93 -5.25
CA GLU A 45 5.65 -21.28 -6.36
C GLU A 45 4.26 -20.65 -6.19
N THR A 46 3.80 -20.56 -4.94
CA THR A 46 2.49 -20.04 -4.53
C THR A 46 2.61 -18.78 -3.67
N PRO A 47 3.20 -17.67 -4.17
CA PRO A 47 3.44 -16.49 -3.37
C PRO A 47 2.11 -15.77 -3.07
N HIS A 48 2.06 -15.07 -1.95
CA HIS A 48 0.98 -14.15 -1.61
C HIS A 48 1.49 -12.71 -1.74
N ILE A 49 1.02 -11.98 -2.74
CA ILE A 49 1.50 -10.64 -3.08
C ILE A 49 0.40 -9.61 -2.91
N TYR A 50 0.69 -8.56 -2.15
CA TYR A 50 -0.22 -7.45 -1.88
C TYR A 50 0.28 -6.19 -2.59
N PHE A 51 -0.52 -5.67 -3.51
CA PHE A 51 -0.29 -4.40 -4.18
C PHE A 51 -1.05 -3.31 -3.45
N HIS A 52 -0.33 -2.47 -2.69
CA HIS A 52 -0.91 -1.31 -2.00
C HIS A 52 -0.84 -0.08 -2.91
N TYR A 53 -1.94 0.65 -3.04
CA TYR A 53 -2.00 1.86 -3.87
C TYR A 53 -2.97 2.89 -3.27
N SER A 54 -2.60 4.17 -3.37
CA SER A 54 -3.42 5.29 -2.92
C SER A 54 -4.33 5.83 -4.02
N ALA A 55 -3.87 5.85 -5.28
CA ALA A 55 -4.66 6.22 -6.45
C ALA A 55 -5.35 4.98 -7.06
N LYS A 56 -6.67 5.04 -7.21
CA LYS A 56 -7.48 3.88 -7.60
C LYS A 56 -7.13 3.38 -9.00
N PHE A 57 -6.69 2.13 -9.10
CA PHE A 57 -6.47 1.46 -10.38
C PHE A 57 -7.77 1.20 -11.13
N SER A 58 -7.73 1.34 -12.45
CA SER A 58 -8.83 0.93 -13.31
C SER A 58 -8.97 -0.59 -13.35
N ARG A 59 -9.99 -1.10 -14.04
CA ARG A 59 -10.13 -2.55 -14.25
C ARG A 59 -9.01 -3.06 -15.17
N GLU A 60 -8.67 -2.27 -16.18
CA GLU A 60 -7.63 -2.55 -17.17
C GLU A 60 -6.24 -2.57 -16.51
N ASP A 61 -5.94 -1.60 -15.64
CA ASP A 61 -4.69 -1.57 -14.88
C ASP A 61 -4.52 -2.85 -14.05
N ARG A 62 -5.56 -3.23 -13.28
CA ARG A 62 -5.52 -4.44 -12.45
C ARG A 62 -5.37 -5.70 -13.27
N ALA A 63 -6.04 -5.80 -14.42
CA ALA A 63 -5.92 -6.93 -15.32
C ALA A 63 -4.50 -7.03 -15.90
N ALA A 64 -3.91 -5.91 -16.27
CA ALA A 64 -2.56 -5.84 -16.81
C ALA A 64 -1.50 -6.24 -15.76
N ILE A 65 -1.60 -5.68 -14.55
CA ILE A 65 -0.74 -6.04 -13.41
C ILE A 65 -0.87 -7.53 -13.09
N LEU A 66 -2.11 -8.05 -13.01
CA LEU A 66 -2.34 -9.47 -12.73
C LEU A 66 -1.76 -10.38 -13.80
N SER A 67 -1.91 -10.01 -15.07
CA SER A 67 -1.35 -10.78 -16.19
C SER A 67 0.17 -10.86 -16.12
N ALA A 68 0.84 -9.73 -15.86
CA ALA A 68 2.29 -9.69 -15.70
C ALA A 68 2.77 -10.45 -14.46
N ALA A 69 2.01 -10.39 -13.36
CA ALA A 69 2.36 -11.13 -12.16
C ALA A 69 2.24 -12.66 -12.38
N ARG A 70 1.17 -13.10 -13.05
CA ARG A 70 0.95 -14.50 -13.38
C ARG A 70 1.93 -15.07 -14.40
N SER A 71 2.54 -14.25 -15.27
CA SER A 71 3.61 -14.72 -16.16
C SER A 71 4.89 -15.07 -15.39
N VAL A 72 5.13 -14.44 -14.24
CA VAL A 72 6.27 -14.75 -13.37
C VAL A 72 5.94 -15.87 -12.38
N ARG A 73 4.75 -15.84 -11.76
CA ARG A 73 4.26 -16.87 -10.83
C ARG A 73 2.77 -17.16 -11.08
N SER A 74 2.49 -18.19 -11.87
CA SER A 74 1.13 -18.54 -12.29
C SER A 74 0.23 -19.00 -11.15
N GLN A 75 0.81 -19.60 -10.10
CA GLN A 75 0.11 -20.12 -8.92
C GLN A 75 0.12 -19.14 -7.73
N GLY A 76 0.45 -17.86 -7.96
CA GLY A 76 0.39 -16.84 -6.91
C GLY A 76 -1.02 -16.35 -6.59
N THR A 77 -1.20 -15.91 -5.35
CA THR A 77 -2.37 -15.17 -4.87
C THR A 77 -2.05 -13.68 -4.90
N TYR A 78 -2.86 -12.91 -5.62
CA TYR A 78 -2.62 -11.49 -5.86
C TYR A 78 -3.74 -10.65 -5.27
N SER A 79 -3.42 -9.83 -4.27
CA SER A 79 -4.34 -8.94 -3.58
C SER A 79 -4.06 -7.49 -3.96
N PHE A 80 -5.10 -6.79 -4.40
CA PHE A 80 -5.04 -5.38 -4.77
C PHE A 80 -5.74 -4.59 -3.68
N VAL A 81 -4.96 -3.83 -2.91
CA VAL A 81 -5.43 -3.09 -1.73
C VAL A 81 -5.38 -1.59 -2.03
N TRP A 82 -6.56 -1.01 -2.23
CA TRP A 82 -6.70 0.43 -2.34
C TRP A 82 -6.80 1.02 -0.93
N ILE A 83 -5.95 2.00 -0.62
CA ILE A 83 -5.91 2.67 0.68
C ILE A 83 -6.17 4.16 0.45
N ASN A 84 -7.30 4.65 0.95
CA ASN A 84 -7.76 6.02 0.76
C ASN A 84 -7.80 6.80 2.08
N THR A 85 -7.12 7.93 2.09
CA THR A 85 -7.09 8.91 3.20
C THR A 85 -7.99 10.13 2.91
N HIS A 86 -8.50 10.26 1.68
CA HIS A 86 -9.22 11.42 1.17
C HIS A 86 -10.74 11.17 1.12
N HIS A 87 -11.33 10.80 2.26
CA HIS A 87 -12.79 10.71 2.42
C HIS A 87 -13.28 11.58 3.58
N ASN A 88 -14.61 11.68 3.70
CA ASN A 88 -15.28 12.54 4.68
C ASN A 88 -15.88 11.76 5.87
N ILE A 89 -15.77 10.44 5.89
CA ILE A 89 -16.27 9.60 7.00
C ILE A 89 -15.46 9.83 8.29
N ARG A 90 -16.19 9.94 9.41
CA ARG A 90 -15.68 9.90 10.79
C ARG A 90 -16.41 8.80 11.56
N LEU A 91 -15.70 8.18 12.49
CA LEU A 91 -16.24 7.12 13.35
C LEU A 91 -16.10 7.56 14.80
N TYR A 92 -17.16 7.39 15.57
CA TYR A 92 -17.25 7.81 16.96
C TYR A 92 -17.46 6.60 17.86
N ASP A 93 -16.91 6.67 19.06
CA ASP A 93 -17.10 5.70 20.13
C ASP A 93 -17.91 6.37 21.24
N SER A 94 -19.07 5.81 21.58
CA SER A 94 -19.98 6.38 22.58
C SER A 94 -19.63 5.97 24.02
N ARG A 95 -18.58 5.16 24.21
CA ARG A 95 -18.13 4.72 25.52
C ARG A 95 -17.57 5.89 26.33
N VAL A 96 -17.96 5.98 27.60
CA VAL A 96 -17.64 7.11 28.49
C VAL A 96 -16.15 7.17 28.83
N GLU A 97 -15.48 6.02 28.81
CA GLU A 97 -14.05 5.87 29.09
C GLU A 97 -13.14 6.27 27.91
N ALA A 98 -13.70 6.52 26.72
CA ALA A 98 -12.96 6.94 25.53
C ALA A 98 -13.02 8.47 25.33
N ASP A 99 -12.22 9.00 24.42
CA ASP A 99 -12.24 10.43 24.03
C ASP A 99 -13.30 10.75 22.95
N GLY A 100 -14.26 9.85 22.74
CA GLY A 100 -15.27 9.93 21.68
C GLY A 100 -14.78 9.45 20.30
N SER A 101 -13.48 9.19 20.12
CA SER A 101 -12.94 8.64 18.88
C SER A 101 -12.84 7.11 18.92
N LEU A 102 -13.00 6.48 17.75
CA LEU A 102 -12.86 5.03 17.63
C LEU A 102 -11.43 4.58 17.95
N SER A 103 -11.24 3.64 18.88
CA SER A 103 -9.90 3.21 19.32
C SER A 103 -8.98 2.77 18.18
N ARG A 104 -7.67 3.03 18.32
CA ARG A 104 -6.67 2.58 17.34
C ARG A 104 -6.72 1.06 17.19
N GLY A 105 -6.78 0.60 15.95
CA GLY A 105 -6.85 -0.81 15.56
C GLY A 105 -8.27 -1.35 15.42
N SER A 106 -9.28 -0.60 15.86
CA SER A 106 -10.68 -0.92 15.55
C SER A 106 -10.97 -0.65 14.07
N TYR A 107 -11.81 -1.49 13.48
CA TYR A 107 -12.27 -1.32 12.11
C TYR A 107 -13.76 -1.61 11.97
N VAL A 108 -14.39 -1.00 10.97
CA VAL A 108 -15.80 -1.22 10.63
C VAL A 108 -15.88 -1.80 9.23
N VAL A 109 -16.59 -2.91 9.07
CA VAL A 109 -16.86 -3.53 7.77
C VAL A 109 -18.08 -2.86 7.14
N THR A 110 -17.93 -2.30 5.94
CA THR A 110 -19.03 -1.63 5.22
C THR A 110 -19.47 -2.39 3.98
N SER A 111 -18.66 -3.30 3.47
CA SER A 111 -19.03 -4.25 2.42
C SER A 111 -18.13 -5.50 2.48
N PRO A 112 -18.42 -6.58 1.72
CA PRO A 112 -17.61 -7.80 1.73
C PRO A 112 -16.12 -7.60 1.44
N ASN A 113 -15.75 -6.49 0.82
CA ASN A 113 -14.40 -6.17 0.37
C ASN A 113 -13.89 -4.82 0.90
N GLN A 114 -14.60 -4.19 1.84
CA GLN A 114 -14.30 -2.83 2.29
C GLN A 114 -14.36 -2.71 3.82
N ILE A 115 -13.36 -2.02 4.37
CA ILE A 115 -13.32 -1.63 5.78
C ILE A 115 -12.91 -0.16 5.93
N TYR A 116 -13.30 0.43 7.06
CA TYR A 116 -12.70 1.65 7.60
C TYR A 116 -11.87 1.29 8.83
N LEU A 117 -10.56 1.56 8.80
CA LEU A 117 -9.63 1.21 9.87
C LEU A 117 -9.18 2.47 10.64
N SER A 118 -9.44 2.51 11.95
CA SER A 118 -8.90 3.55 12.81
C SER A 118 -7.42 3.29 13.09
N THR A 119 -6.53 4.13 12.54
CA THR A 119 -5.10 4.07 12.82
C THR A 119 -4.67 5.11 13.86
N THR A 120 -5.39 6.21 14.01
CA THR A 120 -4.99 7.34 14.89
C THR A 120 -6.04 7.72 15.93
N GLY A 121 -7.10 6.93 16.08
CA GLY A 121 -8.07 7.16 17.15
C GLY A 121 -7.56 6.80 18.54
N TYR A 122 -8.48 6.74 19.51
CA TYR A 122 -8.19 6.66 20.94
C TYR A 122 -7.07 5.67 21.26
N ASN A 123 -6.07 6.17 22.01
CA ASN A 123 -4.91 5.42 22.45
C ASN A 123 -4.44 5.98 23.82
N PRO A 124 -4.24 5.12 24.85
CA PRO A 124 -3.74 5.57 26.15
C PRO A 124 -2.36 6.24 26.10
N TYR A 125 -1.54 5.92 25.09
CA TYR A 125 -0.18 6.46 24.97
C TYR A 125 -0.10 7.78 24.20
N ARG A 126 -1.15 8.16 23.47
CA ARG A 126 -1.15 9.36 22.61
C ARG A 126 -2.53 9.95 22.48
N LYS A 127 -2.70 11.18 22.97
CA LYS A 127 -3.88 12.00 22.70
C LYS A 127 -3.76 12.63 21.31
N VAL A 128 -4.85 12.62 20.55
CA VAL A 128 -4.92 13.25 19.23
C VAL A 128 -5.92 14.39 19.29
N LEU A 129 -5.60 15.51 18.62
CA LEU A 129 -6.50 16.65 18.52
C LEU A 129 -7.54 16.42 17.42
N GLY A 130 -8.81 16.67 17.75
CA GLY A 130 -9.95 16.46 16.86
C GLY A 130 -10.29 14.97 16.65
N THR A 131 -11.36 14.70 15.89
CA THR A 131 -11.78 13.33 15.58
C THR A 131 -10.93 12.78 14.44
N PRO A 132 -10.13 11.73 14.61
CA PRO A 132 -9.23 11.24 13.56
C PRO A 132 -9.98 10.67 12.34
N LYS A 133 -9.36 10.70 11.16
CA LYS A 133 -9.91 10.01 9.96
C LYS A 133 -9.46 8.56 9.98
N PRO A 134 -10.36 7.57 9.89
CA PRO A 134 -9.96 6.22 9.58
C PRO A 134 -9.37 6.16 8.15
N LEU A 135 -8.68 5.07 7.84
CA LEU A 135 -8.34 4.72 6.46
C LEU A 135 -9.50 3.97 5.82
N GLU A 136 -9.95 4.41 4.66
CA GLU A 136 -10.82 3.59 3.81
C GLU A 136 -9.96 2.59 3.05
N ILE A 137 -10.31 1.30 3.17
CA ILE A 137 -9.55 0.21 2.57
C ILE A 137 -10.50 -0.64 1.75
N ASN A 138 -10.14 -0.88 0.49
CA ASN A 138 -10.83 -1.83 -0.37
C ASN A 138 -9.84 -2.89 -0.85
N ILE A 139 -10.23 -4.15 -0.81
CA ILE A 139 -9.41 -5.27 -1.26
C ILE A 139 -10.07 -6.03 -2.41
N TRP A 140 -9.27 -6.43 -3.38
CA TRP A 140 -9.68 -7.36 -4.41
C TRP A 140 -8.61 -8.42 -4.57
N THR A 141 -8.97 -9.67 -4.28
CA THR A 141 -8.05 -10.80 -4.32
C THR A 141 -8.34 -11.69 -5.52
N LYS A 142 -7.26 -12.17 -6.13
CA LYS A 142 -7.29 -13.19 -7.17
C LYS A 142 -6.44 -14.38 -6.76
N GLN A 143 -7.13 -15.47 -6.47
CA GLN A 143 -6.57 -16.80 -6.29
C GLN A 143 -6.01 -17.35 -7.62
N PRO A 144 -5.17 -18.40 -7.56
CA PRO A 144 -4.77 -19.18 -8.73
C PRO A 144 -5.97 -19.68 -9.55
N SER A 145 -5.75 -19.91 -10.84
CA SER A 145 -6.80 -20.43 -11.72
C SER A 145 -7.29 -21.80 -11.24
N GLY A 146 -8.61 -21.98 -11.17
CA GLY A 146 -9.23 -23.24 -10.72
C GLY A 146 -9.49 -23.33 -9.22
N ILE A 147 -9.01 -22.38 -8.42
CA ILE A 147 -9.29 -22.31 -6.98
C ILE A 147 -10.48 -21.37 -6.74
N PRO A 148 -11.45 -21.73 -5.89
CA PRO A 148 -12.51 -20.83 -5.47
C PRO A 148 -11.92 -19.53 -4.91
N ASN A 149 -12.57 -18.40 -5.19
CA ASN A 149 -12.14 -17.10 -4.67
C ASN A 149 -13.02 -16.73 -3.47
N PRO A 150 -12.69 -17.16 -2.23
CA PRO A 150 -13.48 -16.83 -1.06
C PRO A 150 -13.42 -15.32 -0.78
N ALA A 151 -14.33 -14.86 0.08
CA ALA A 151 -14.26 -13.50 0.61
C ALA A 151 -12.89 -13.29 1.31
N PRO A 152 -12.27 -12.10 1.16
CA PRO A 152 -11.00 -11.80 1.79
C PRO A 152 -11.13 -11.74 3.31
N ASP A 153 -10.09 -12.16 4.03
CA ASP A 153 -10.01 -11.99 5.48
C ASP A 153 -9.74 -10.52 5.83
N LEU A 154 -10.82 -9.79 6.09
CA LEU A 154 -10.77 -8.37 6.42
C LEU A 154 -10.08 -8.09 7.77
N LYS A 155 -10.09 -9.06 8.70
CA LYS A 155 -9.40 -8.93 9.99
C LYS A 155 -7.89 -9.03 9.78
N ALA A 156 -7.43 -10.02 9.01
CA ALA A 156 -6.02 -10.16 8.66
C ALA A 156 -5.51 -8.91 7.90
N LEU A 157 -6.32 -8.40 6.96
CA LEU A 157 -6.02 -7.16 6.24
C LEU A 157 -5.88 -5.95 7.19
N ALA A 158 -6.83 -5.78 8.12
CA ALA A 158 -6.79 -4.71 9.11
C ALA A 158 -5.52 -4.78 9.98
N VAL A 159 -5.17 -5.97 10.46
CA VAL A 159 -3.95 -6.20 11.27
C VAL A 159 -2.69 -5.92 10.45
N GLN A 160 -2.63 -6.35 9.20
CA GLN A 160 -1.50 -6.10 8.30
C GLN A 160 -1.29 -4.59 8.10
N ILE A 161 -2.34 -3.87 7.70
CA ILE A 161 -2.26 -2.42 7.44
C ILE A 161 -1.91 -1.67 8.73
N LEU A 162 -2.54 -2.01 9.86
CA LEU A 162 -2.22 -1.42 11.16
C LEU A 162 -0.75 -1.65 11.54
N SER A 163 -0.21 -2.84 11.28
CA SER A 163 1.19 -3.17 11.58
C SER A 163 2.15 -2.34 10.73
N LEU A 164 1.83 -2.13 9.45
CA LEU A 164 2.62 -1.28 8.56
C LEU A 164 2.64 0.20 8.99
N THR A 165 1.67 0.67 9.78
CA THR A 165 1.72 2.02 10.37
C THR A 165 2.67 2.15 11.57
N LYS A 166 3.34 1.07 11.98
CA LYS A 166 4.34 1.09 13.06
C LYS A 166 5.77 1.07 12.56
N LEU A 167 5.97 0.91 11.25
CA LEU A 167 7.28 0.63 10.65
C LEU A 167 7.90 1.87 10.00
N ASN A 168 7.47 3.06 10.41
CA ASN A 168 8.00 4.32 9.89
C ASN A 168 9.42 4.57 10.42
N TRP A 169 10.43 4.30 9.61
CA TRP A 169 11.85 4.50 9.90
C TRP A 169 12.30 5.95 9.79
N ALA A 170 11.45 6.84 9.27
CA ALA A 170 11.71 8.29 9.25
C ALA A 170 11.45 8.98 10.60
N SER A 171 10.93 8.25 11.60
CA SER A 171 10.60 8.83 12.90
C SER A 171 10.71 7.81 14.02
N THR A 172 10.96 8.28 15.24
CA THR A 172 10.81 7.49 16.47
C THR A 172 9.35 7.39 16.92
N ASP A 173 8.46 8.19 16.32
CA ASP A 173 7.01 8.09 16.53
C ASP A 173 6.47 6.81 15.88
N SER A 174 6.28 5.79 16.72
CA SER A 174 5.79 4.46 16.33
C SER A 174 4.35 4.44 15.82
N LEU A 175 3.64 5.57 15.80
CA LEU A 175 2.22 5.65 15.48
C LEU A 175 1.96 6.61 14.33
N CYS A 176 2.28 6.21 13.09
CA CYS A 176 1.87 6.97 11.92
C CYS A 176 0.42 6.67 11.52
N ALA A 177 -0.20 7.60 10.79
CA ALA A 177 -1.59 7.46 10.35
C ALA A 177 -1.73 6.57 9.12
N GLU A 178 -0.78 6.69 8.20
CA GLU A 178 -0.75 6.02 6.91
C GLU A 178 0.27 4.87 6.94
N PRO A 179 -0.01 3.69 6.36
CA PRO A 179 0.97 2.60 6.31
C PRO A 179 2.19 2.99 5.46
N ILE A 180 3.38 2.53 5.85
CA ILE A 180 4.64 2.87 5.16
C ILE A 180 4.63 2.58 3.66
N THR A 181 3.84 1.60 3.21
CA THR A 181 3.74 1.24 1.79
C THR A 181 3.23 2.37 0.92
N THR A 182 2.24 3.15 1.40
CA THR A 182 1.70 4.29 0.65
C THR A 182 2.35 5.60 1.08
N LYS A 183 2.72 5.74 2.36
CA LYS A 183 3.48 6.89 2.85
C LYS A 183 4.81 7.06 2.08
N TYR A 184 5.65 6.03 2.04
CA TYR A 184 6.94 6.11 1.33
C TYR A 184 6.76 6.24 -0.18
N ALA A 185 5.68 5.70 -0.75
CA ALA A 185 5.35 5.98 -2.14
C ALA A 185 5.05 7.48 -2.36
N GLY A 186 4.32 8.11 -1.43
CA GLY A 186 4.09 9.56 -1.44
C GLY A 186 5.39 10.36 -1.34
N ASP A 187 6.26 10.01 -0.39
CA ASP A 187 7.56 10.68 -0.17
C ASP A 187 8.45 10.56 -1.44
N ILE A 188 8.50 9.38 -2.07
CA ILE A 188 9.21 9.17 -3.35
C ILE A 188 8.59 9.98 -4.49
N ALA A 189 7.26 9.99 -4.60
CA ALA A 189 6.57 10.75 -5.66
C ALA A 189 6.88 12.25 -5.54
N TYR A 190 6.86 12.78 -4.31
CA TYR A 190 7.20 14.17 -4.03
C TYR A 190 8.64 14.50 -4.43
N LEU A 191 9.61 13.70 -4.01
CA LEU A 191 11.01 13.93 -4.34
C LEU A 191 11.28 13.77 -5.85
N THR A 192 10.68 12.76 -6.49
CA THR A 192 10.82 12.55 -7.93
C THR A 192 10.27 13.74 -8.71
N ASP A 193 9.11 14.27 -8.32
CA ASP A 193 8.54 15.48 -8.93
C ASP A 193 9.47 16.70 -8.71
N ALA A 194 10.02 16.87 -7.51
CA ALA A 194 10.97 17.94 -7.22
C ALA A 194 12.24 17.85 -8.09
N PHE A 195 12.80 16.65 -8.30
CA PHE A 195 13.95 16.44 -9.18
C PHE A 195 13.62 16.68 -10.64
N LEU A 196 12.46 16.21 -11.12
CA LEU A 196 12.03 16.42 -12.52
C LEU A 196 11.76 17.90 -12.85
N ARG A 197 11.49 18.74 -11.85
CA ARG A 197 11.42 20.20 -12.03
C ARG A 197 12.79 20.85 -12.22
N GLN A 198 13.86 20.23 -11.72
CA GLN A 198 15.23 20.73 -11.83
C GLN A 198 15.96 20.18 -13.07
N SER A 199 15.66 18.93 -13.46
CA SER A 199 16.25 18.27 -14.62
C SER A 199 15.19 17.51 -15.41
N GLN A 200 15.32 17.47 -16.74
CA GLN A 200 14.39 16.73 -17.61
C GLN A 200 14.36 15.22 -17.31
N PHE A 201 15.45 14.70 -16.75
CA PHE A 201 15.61 13.29 -16.38
C PHE A 201 16.09 13.19 -14.94
N PHE A 202 15.51 12.26 -14.19
CA PHE A 202 16.04 11.77 -12.93
C PHE A 202 16.67 10.40 -13.21
N ASN A 203 17.80 10.04 -12.60
CA ASN A 203 18.32 8.68 -12.68
C ASN A 203 18.79 8.26 -11.28
N LEU A 204 18.15 7.24 -10.72
CA LEU A 204 18.47 6.76 -9.39
C LEU A 204 19.70 5.85 -9.48
N HIS A 205 20.77 6.19 -8.76
CA HIS A 205 21.95 5.35 -8.71
C HIS A 205 21.61 3.95 -8.15
N PRO A 206 22.12 2.83 -8.71
CA PRO A 206 21.74 1.47 -8.28
C PRO A 206 21.91 1.18 -6.78
N VAL A 207 22.89 1.83 -6.12
CA VAL A 207 23.09 1.72 -4.66
C VAL A 207 21.87 2.27 -3.88
N LEU A 208 21.22 3.30 -4.41
CA LEU A 208 20.03 3.89 -3.82
C LEU A 208 18.78 3.04 -4.09
N GLU A 209 18.77 2.11 -5.04
CA GLU A 209 17.65 1.17 -5.16
C GLU A 209 17.51 0.28 -3.92
N LYS A 210 18.60 0.06 -3.17
CA LYS A 210 18.65 -0.75 -1.94
C LYS A 210 18.91 0.07 -0.68
N THR A 211 18.84 1.40 -0.79
CA THR A 211 18.93 2.32 0.36
C THR A 211 17.66 3.18 0.38
N PRO A 212 16.97 3.36 1.52
CA PRO A 212 15.75 4.17 1.57
C PRO A 212 16.06 5.68 1.49
N TRP A 213 16.50 6.13 0.33
CA TRP A 213 16.98 7.50 0.02
C TRP A 213 15.92 8.61 0.16
N PHE A 214 14.66 8.20 0.30
CA PHE A 214 13.49 9.07 0.39
C PHE A 214 13.10 9.41 1.84
N ILE A 215 13.79 8.82 2.81
CA ILE A 215 13.69 9.16 4.24
C ILE A 215 14.57 10.38 4.50
#